data_AF-A0A482D883-F1
#
_entry.id   AF-A0A482D883-F1
#
_cell.length_a   1.000
_cell.length_b   1.000
_cell.length_c   1.000
_cell.angle_alpha   90.00
_cell.angle_beta   90.00
_cell.angle_gamma   90.00
#
_symmetry.space_group_name_H-M   'P 1'
#
loop_
_entity.id
_entity.type
_entity.pdbx_description
1 polymer ?
#
loop_
_entity_poly.entity_id
_entity_poly.type
_entity_poly.pdbx_seq_one_letter_code
_entity_poly.pdbx_strand_id
1 'polypeptide(L)' 'MELKALCMRCRDVKNKPTMQVMNNPKVSEKNNRFSAKGQCAKCGGNMFKFMSKDDAQKLK' A
#
# COMPACT_ATOMS: atom_id res chain seq x y z
N MET A 1 -5.74 4.55 11.21
CA MET A 1 -5.42 3.17 10.75
C MET A 1 -4.09 3.21 10.03
N GLU A 2 -3.16 2.32 10.37
CA GLU A 2 -1.89 2.18 9.63
C GLU A 2 -2.09 1.30 8.41
N LEU A 3 -1.97 1.87 7.21
CA LEU A 3 -2.09 1.10 5.98
C LEU A 3 -0.77 0.40 5.67
N LYS A 4 -0.72 -0.93 5.86
CA LYS A 4 0.46 -1.71 5.45
C LYS A 4 0.31 -2.25 4.03
N ALA A 5 1.35 -2.12 3.23
CA ALA A 5 1.40 -2.55 1.84
C ALA A 5 2.72 -3.22 1.49
N LEU A 6 2.79 -3.82 0.31
CA LEU A 6 4.03 -4.41 -0.19
C LEU A 6 4.93 -3.31 -0.75
N CYS A 7 6.15 -3.19 -0.23
CA CYS A 7 7.17 -2.32 -0.85
C CYS A 7 8.10 -3.17 -1.72
N MET A 8 8.01 -3.01 -3.05
CA MET A 8 8.86 -3.73 -4.00
C MET A 8 10.35 -3.36 -3.86
N ARG A 9 10.68 -2.23 -3.24
CA ARG A 9 12.06 -1.84 -2.91
C ARG A 9 12.61 -2.50 -1.64
N CYS A 10 11.76 -2.77 -0.66
CA CYS A 10 12.17 -3.45 0.57
C CYS A 10 12.11 -4.98 0.45
N ARG A 11 11.40 -5.49 -0.57
CA ARG A 11 11.35 -6.91 -0.87
C ARG A 11 12.65 -7.31 -1.56
N ASP A 12 13.34 -8.29 -0.99
CA ASP A 12 14.54 -8.92 -1.55
C ASP A 12 14.28 -10.43 -1.67
N VAL A 13 15.02 -11.14 -2.51
CA VAL A 13 14.98 -12.59 -2.68
C VAL A 13 15.22 -13.31 -1.34
N LYS A 14 16.00 -12.71 -0.44
CA LYS A 14 16.20 -13.18 0.95
C LYS A 14 15.12 -12.75 1.93
N ASN A 15 14.42 -11.64 1.67
CA ASN A 15 13.34 -11.10 2.51
C ASN A 15 12.00 -11.12 1.75
N LYS A 16 11.35 -12.29 1.79
CA LYS A 16 9.95 -12.52 1.36
C LYS A 16 8.97 -11.55 2.06
N PRO A 17 7.74 -11.37 1.52
CA PRO A 17 7.07 -10.07 1.37
C PRO A 17 6.99 -9.27 2.68
N THR A 18 7.79 -8.20 2.79
CA THR A 18 7.68 -7.30 3.94
C THR A 18 6.55 -6.31 3.69
N MET A 19 5.44 -6.49 4.42
CA MET A 19 4.40 -5.46 4.49
C MET A 19 4.93 -4.28 5.30
N GLN A 20 5.22 -3.17 4.64
CA GLN A 20 5.71 -1.93 5.26
C GLN A 20 4.54 -0.98 5.50
N VAL A 21 4.68 -0.10 6.48
CA VAL A 21 3.73 1.00 6.70
C VAL A 21 3.81 1.95 5.50
N MET A 22 2.64 2.26 4.93
CA MET A 22 2.47 3.22 3.84
C MET A 22 2.18 4.59 4.44
N ASN A 23 3.13 5.50 4.28
CA ASN A 23 2.97 6.92 4.58
C ASN A 23 2.21 7.61 3.45
N ASN A 24 1.41 8.60 3.82
CA ASN A 24 0.58 9.40 2.92
C ASN A 24 -0.26 8.55 1.94
N PRO A 25 -1.03 7.56 2.44
CA PRO A 25 -1.85 6.72 1.58
C PRO A 25 -2.96 7.55 0.91
N LYS A 26 -2.93 7.61 -0.42
CA LYS A 26 -3.99 8.17 -1.25
C LYS A 26 -4.78 7.03 -1.87
N VAL A 27 -6.02 6.88 -1.42
CA VAL A 27 -6.96 5.92 -1.99
C VAL A 27 -7.48 6.49 -3.31
N SER A 28 -7.57 5.64 -4.32
CA SER A 28 -8.11 5.95 -5.64
C SER A 28 -8.97 4.80 -6.12
N GLU A 29 -10.09 5.15 -6.74
CA GLU A 29 -11.07 4.22 -7.28
C GLU A 29 -11.08 4.34 -8.81
N LYS A 30 -10.92 3.23 -9.52
CA LYS A 30 -11.03 3.17 -10.98
C LYS A 30 -11.65 1.86 -11.41
N ASN A 31 -12.74 1.91 -12.19
CA ASN A 31 -13.47 0.74 -12.71
C ASN A 31 -13.83 -0.28 -11.61
N ASN A 32 -14.42 0.17 -10.49
CA ASN A 32 -14.73 -0.64 -9.31
C ASN A 32 -13.52 -1.32 -8.64
N ARG A 33 -12.28 -0.95 -9.00
CA ARG A 33 -11.07 -1.41 -8.32
C ARG A 33 -10.54 -0.28 -7.43
N PHE A 34 -10.36 -0.62 -6.16
CA PHE A 34 -9.80 0.30 -5.19
C PHE A 34 -8.31 0.03 -5.03
N SER A 35 -7.56 1.12 -4.96
CA SER A 35 -6.13 1.04 -4.74
C SER A 35 -5.67 2.18 -3.85
N ALA A 36 -4.66 1.93 -3.04
CA ALA A 36 -3.96 2.96 -2.31
C ALA A 36 -2.54 3.11 -2.85
N LYS A 37 -2.16 4.35 -3.13
CA LYS A 37 -0.80 4.75 -3.47
C LYS A 37 -0.21 5.54 -2.32
N GLY A 38 1.04 5.30 -1.99
CA GLY A 38 1.73 6.07 -0.97
C GLY A 38 3.22 5.78 -0.98
N GLN A 39 3.89 6.10 0.12
CA GLN A 39 5.33 5.97 0.26
C GLN A 39 5.69 4.99 1.37
N CYS A 40 6.76 4.22 1.17
CA CYS A 40 7.27 3.32 2.19
C CYS A 40 7.87 4.10 3.34
N ALA A 41 7.35 3.89 4.56
CA ALA A 41 7.89 4.48 5.77
C ALA A 41 9.37 4.12 5.99
N LYS A 42 9.82 2.96 5.49
CA LYS A 42 11.18 2.45 5.69
C LYS A 42 12.21 2.99 4.69
N CYS A 43 11.84 3.08 3.41
CA CYS A 43 12.82 3.39 2.34
C CYS A 43 12.41 4.57 1.44
N GLY A 44 11.28 5.23 1.72
CA GLY A 44 10.72 6.30 0.89
C GLY A 44 10.25 5.85 -0.50
N GLY A 45 10.37 4.56 -0.84
CA GLY A 45 9.98 4.03 -2.14
C GLY A 45 8.48 4.06 -2.36
N ASN A 46 8.06 4.16 -3.63
CA ASN A 46 6.65 4.13 -3.98
C ASN A 46 6.01 2.78 -3.60
N MET A 47 4.87 2.84 -2.93
CA MET A 47 4.06 1.70 -2.55
C MET A 47 2.69 1.78 -3.22
N PHE A 48 2.18 0.61 -3.58
CA PHE A 48 0.88 0.45 -4.17
C PHE A 48 0.20 -0.77 -3.54
N LYS A 49 -1.07 -0.64 -3.15
CA LYS A 49 -1.87 -1.72 -2.60
C LYS A 49 -3.22 -1.76 -3.30
N PHE A 50 -3.55 -2.88 -3.93
CA PHE A 50 -4.93 -3.18 -4.29
C PHE A 50 -5.70 -3.51 -3.02
N MET A 51 -6.92 -2.99 -2.93
CA MET A 51 -7.80 -3.20 -1.78
C MET A 51 -9.21 -3.48 -2.26
N SER A 52 -9.97 -4.19 -1.43
CA SER A 52 -11.39 -4.45 -1.66
C SER A 52 -12.21 -3.18 -1.39
N LYS A 53 -13.43 -3.13 -1.91
CA LYS A 53 -14.36 -2.01 -1.71
C LYS A 53 -14.57 -1.70 -0.23
N ASP A 54 -14.74 -2.73 0.60
CA ASP A 54 -14.96 -2.59 2.04
C ASP A 54 -13.76 -1.98 2.78
N ASP A 55 -12.53 -2.40 2.43
CA ASP A 55 -11.32 -1.83 3.02
C ASP A 55 -11.10 -0.38 2.58
N ALA A 56 -11.41 -0.07 1.32
CA ALA A 56 -11.27 1.26 0.79
C ALA A 56 -12.29 2.25 1.39
N GLN A 57 -13.52 1.79 1.67
CA GLN A 57 -14.52 2.62 2.35
C GLN A 57 -14.14 2.93 3.80
N LYS A 58 -13.41 2.05 4.48
CA LYS A 58 -12.88 2.31 5.84
C LYS A 58 -11.71 3.30 5.87
N LEU A 59 -11.11 3.59 4.70
CA LEU A 59 -9.95 4.46 4.52
C LEU A 59 -10.27 5.78 3.81
N LYS A 60 -11.51 5.93 3.33
CA LYS A 60 -12.03 7.15 2.69
C LYS A 60 -12.46 8.15 3.76
#